data_AF-A0AAV7CG26-F1
#
_entry.id   AF-A0AAV7CG26-F1
#
_cell.length_a   1.000
_cell.length_b   1.000
_cell.length_c   1.000
_cell.angle_alpha   90.00
_cell.angle_beta   90.00
_cell.angle_gamma   90.00
#
_symmetry.space_group_name_H-M   'P 1'
#
loop_
_entity.id
_entity.type
_entity.pdbx_description
1 polymer ?
#
loop_
_entity_poly.entity_id
_entity_poly.type
_entity_poly.pdbx_seq_one_letter_code
_entity_poly.pdbx_strand_id
1 'polypeptide(L)'
;MGLSDSEKAAVASLWERIAPEANKLGAETLTRLFATHPETKSFFGRFDLTPNSQDLLTHGGKILNALGEASKNLSSLNKLQDLHTNKLKVNADHMKLINVCILEVLASHFPGDFNQAAWEKFLTEATGILVSS
;
A
#
# COMPACT_ATOMS: atom_id res chain seq x y z
N MET A 1 -5.53 10.60 -14.91
CA MET A 1 -4.80 11.86 -15.19
C MET A 1 -3.57 11.75 -14.31
N GLY A 2 -2.41 11.42 -14.90
CA GLY A 2 -1.28 10.89 -14.14
C GLY A 2 -0.67 11.86 -13.12
N LEU A 3 0.27 11.35 -12.32
CA LEU A 3 1.04 12.14 -11.37
C LEU A 3 1.85 13.23 -12.10
N SER A 4 1.82 14.46 -11.59
CA SER A 4 2.72 15.53 -11.98
C SER A 4 4.14 15.22 -11.50
N ASP A 5 5.13 15.94 -12.02
CA ASP A 5 6.52 15.72 -11.59
C ASP A 5 6.76 16.11 -10.13
N SER A 6 6.04 17.11 -9.61
CA SER A 6 6.08 17.46 -8.19
C SER A 6 5.44 16.38 -7.30
N GLU A 7 4.35 15.76 -7.73
CA GLU A 7 3.71 14.65 -7.01
C GLU A 7 4.62 13.41 -7.01
N LYS A 8 5.25 13.08 -8.15
CA LYS A 8 6.23 11.99 -8.23
C LYS A 8 7.41 12.24 -7.29
N ALA A 9 7.96 13.46 -7.28
CA ALA A 9 9.07 13.82 -6.41
C ALA A 9 8.69 13.71 -4.91
N ALA A 10 7.47 14.14 -4.54
CA ALA A 10 6.99 14.02 -3.17
C ALA A 10 6.85 12.55 -2.72
N VAL A 11 6.31 11.67 -3.58
CA VAL A 11 6.19 10.24 -3.28
C VAL A 11 7.58 9.59 -3.18
N ALA A 12 8.47 9.88 -4.14
CA ALA A 12 9.83 9.33 -4.16
C ALA A 12 10.65 9.77 -2.94
N SER A 13 10.57 11.06 -2.56
CA SER A 13 11.28 11.59 -1.40
C SER A 13 10.82 10.96 -0.10
N LEU A 14 9.50 10.78 0.09
CA LEU A 14 9.01 10.12 1.30
C LEU A 14 9.35 8.62 1.29
N TRP A 15 9.35 7.97 0.13
CA TRP A 15 9.74 6.56 0.01
C TRP A 15 11.15 6.28 0.56
N GLU A 16 12.11 7.19 0.39
CA GLU A 16 13.46 7.04 0.96
C GLU A 16 13.44 6.93 2.49
N ARG A 17 12.48 7.58 3.16
CA ARG A 17 12.27 7.47 4.61
C ARG A 17 11.49 6.21 5.01
N ILE A 18 10.58 5.75 4.15
CA ILE A 18 9.77 4.54 4.37
C ILE A 18 10.63 3.27 4.21
N ALA A 19 11.51 3.23 3.22
CA ALA A 19 12.22 2.01 2.81
C ALA A 19 12.95 1.28 3.96
N PRO A 20 13.68 1.96 4.87
CA PRO A 20 14.34 1.30 6.01
C PRO A 20 13.36 0.64 7.00
N GLU A 21 12.11 1.09 7.04
CA GLU A 21 11.08 0.64 7.99
C GLU A 21 9.89 -0.04 7.32
N ALA A 22 9.99 -0.35 6.01
CA ALA A 22 8.89 -0.84 5.20
C ALA A 22 8.17 -2.07 5.80
N ASN A 23 8.91 -2.99 6.42
CA ASN A 23 8.30 -4.16 7.07
C ASN A 23 7.43 -3.75 8.28
N LYS A 24 7.92 -2.83 9.12
CA LYS A 24 7.20 -2.37 10.32
C LYS A 24 5.98 -1.54 9.95
N LEU A 25 6.15 -0.55 9.07
CA LEU A 25 5.06 0.32 8.61
C LEU A 25 4.01 -0.47 7.83
N GLY A 26 4.44 -1.46 7.05
CA GLY A 26 3.53 -2.36 6.33
C GLY A 26 2.75 -3.28 7.28
N ALA A 27 3.39 -3.82 8.33
CA ALA A 27 2.69 -4.60 9.34
C ALA A 27 1.69 -3.76 10.14
N GLU A 28 2.04 -2.52 10.48
CA GLU A 28 1.12 -1.58 11.13
C GLU A 28 -0.08 -1.27 10.24
N THR A 29 0.15 -1.04 8.94
CA THR A 29 -0.91 -0.85 7.94
C THR A 29 -1.91 -2.01 7.94
N LEU A 30 -1.41 -3.25 7.89
CA LEU A 30 -2.25 -4.45 7.92
C LEU A 30 -2.96 -4.62 9.27
N THR A 31 -2.27 -4.33 10.37
CA THR A 31 -2.87 -4.38 11.71
C THR A 31 -4.05 -3.42 11.82
N ARG A 32 -3.91 -2.18 11.31
CA ARG A 32 -4.99 -1.19 11.25
C ARG A 32 -6.13 -1.67 10.34
N LEU A 33 -5.80 -2.14 9.13
CA LEU A 33 -6.78 -2.68 8.19
C LEU A 33 -7.66 -3.77 8.83
N PHE A 34 -7.06 -4.72 9.53
CA PHE A 34 -7.81 -5.81 10.17
C PHE A 34 -8.59 -5.38 11.42
N ALA A 35 -8.22 -4.28 12.05
CA ALA A 35 -8.94 -3.70 13.18
C ALA A 35 -10.16 -2.89 12.71
N THR A 36 -10.02 -2.10 11.64
CA THR A 36 -11.08 -1.21 11.13
C THR A 36 -11.98 -1.88 10.10
N HIS A 37 -11.46 -2.87 9.38
CA HIS A 37 -12.13 -3.57 8.27
C HIS A 37 -11.98 -5.10 8.42
N PRO A 38 -12.61 -5.71 9.44
CA PRO A 38 -12.42 -7.13 9.76
C PRO A 38 -12.82 -8.09 8.62
N GLU A 39 -13.67 -7.68 7.69
CA GLU A 39 -14.05 -8.43 6.49
C GLU A 39 -12.84 -8.76 5.60
N THR A 40 -11.80 -7.91 5.63
CA THR A 40 -10.58 -8.10 4.85
C THR A 40 -9.73 -9.28 5.34
N LYS A 41 -9.93 -9.76 6.57
CA LYS A 41 -9.21 -10.94 7.12
C LYS A 41 -9.43 -12.20 6.27
N SER A 42 -10.57 -12.29 5.57
CA SER A 42 -10.89 -13.44 4.71
C SER A 42 -9.89 -13.66 3.57
N PHE A 43 -9.20 -12.60 3.11
CA PHE A 43 -8.15 -12.69 2.10
C PHE A 43 -6.84 -13.30 2.63
N PHE A 44 -6.68 -13.42 3.95
CA PHE A 44 -5.43 -13.79 4.63
C PHE A 44 -5.56 -15.05 5.50
N GLY A 45 -6.45 -15.97 5.16
CA GLY A 45 -6.86 -17.08 6.05
C GLY A 45 -5.76 -18.05 6.55
N ARG A 46 -4.52 -17.96 6.06
CA ARG A 46 -3.37 -18.75 6.57
C ARG A 46 -2.38 -17.95 7.40
N PHE A 47 -2.56 -16.64 7.52
CA PHE A 47 -1.59 -15.77 8.17
C PHE A 47 -1.85 -15.72 9.68
N ASP A 48 -0.79 -15.61 10.46
CA ASP A 48 -0.87 -15.08 11.81
C ASP A 48 -1.18 -13.58 11.75
N LEU A 49 -2.39 -13.20 12.15
CA LEU A 49 -2.88 -11.81 12.12
C LEU A 49 -2.61 -11.04 13.43
N THR A 50 -1.82 -11.59 14.35
CA THR A 50 -1.42 -10.86 15.55
C THR A 50 -0.49 -9.68 15.21
N PRO A 51 -0.57 -8.55 15.93
CA PRO A 51 0.32 -7.43 15.70
C PRO A 51 1.80 -7.83 15.74
N ASN A 52 2.59 -7.39 14.76
CA ASN A 52 4.01 -7.73 14.60
C ASN A 52 4.34 -9.21 14.33
N SER A 53 3.36 -10.04 13.92
CA SER A 53 3.68 -11.38 13.46
C SER A 53 4.66 -11.35 12.28
N GLN A 54 5.43 -12.43 12.12
CA GLN A 54 6.36 -12.53 10.99
C GLN A 54 5.61 -12.48 9.64
N ASP A 55 4.39 -12.99 9.58
CA ASP A 55 3.54 -12.94 8.39
C ASP A 55 3.17 -11.50 8.02
N LEU A 56 2.74 -10.70 9.00
CA LEU A 56 2.40 -9.29 8.77
C LEU A 56 3.64 -8.45 8.42
N LEU A 57 4.78 -8.65 9.10
CA LEU A 57 6.04 -7.98 8.79
C LEU A 57 6.51 -8.29 7.36
N THR A 58 6.45 -9.57 6.97
CA THR A 58 6.92 -10.00 5.65
C THR A 58 5.97 -9.53 4.55
N HIS A 59 4.66 -9.68 4.74
CA HIS A 59 3.70 -9.32 3.71
C HIS A 59 3.47 -7.82 3.60
N GLY A 60 3.37 -7.11 4.73
CA GLY A 60 3.31 -5.66 4.77
C GLY A 60 4.53 -5.02 4.11
N GLY A 61 5.72 -5.57 4.37
CA GLY A 61 6.94 -5.19 3.66
C GLY A 61 6.85 -5.38 2.15
N LYS A 62 6.29 -6.50 1.67
CA LYS A 62 6.09 -6.71 0.22
C LYS A 62 5.16 -5.66 -0.40
N ILE A 63 4.09 -5.27 0.30
CA ILE A 63 3.15 -4.24 -0.17
C ILE A 63 3.86 -2.90 -0.32
N LEU A 64 4.53 -2.42 0.74
CA LEU A 64 5.21 -1.12 0.69
C LEU A 64 6.38 -1.11 -0.29
N ASN A 65 7.15 -2.21 -0.41
CA ASN A 65 8.21 -2.31 -1.41
C ASN A 65 7.67 -2.31 -2.85
N ALA A 66 6.53 -2.95 -3.12
CA ALA A 66 5.88 -2.87 -4.44
C ALA A 66 5.45 -1.43 -4.78
N LEU A 67 4.94 -0.69 -3.79
CA LEU A 67 4.66 0.74 -3.94
C LEU A 67 5.96 1.55 -4.13
N GLY A 68 7.03 1.20 -3.44
CA GLY A 68 8.36 1.77 -3.64
C GLY A 68 8.87 1.61 -5.07
N GLU A 69 8.75 0.41 -5.66
CA GLU A 69 9.04 0.17 -7.08
C GLU A 69 8.12 1.02 -7.98
N ALA A 70 6.83 1.08 -7.65
CA ALA A 70 5.83 1.82 -8.40
C ALA A 70 6.04 3.34 -8.37
N SER A 71 6.65 3.89 -7.31
CA SER A 71 7.02 5.31 -7.24
C SER A 71 8.01 5.72 -8.33
N LYS A 72 8.84 4.78 -8.79
CA LYS A 72 9.80 4.97 -9.89
C LYS A 72 9.17 4.66 -11.24
N ASN A 73 8.35 3.63 -11.29
CA ASN A 73 7.65 3.20 -12.50
C ASN A 73 6.35 2.48 -12.14
N LEU A 74 5.21 3.15 -12.30
CA LEU A 74 3.88 2.60 -12.01
C LEU A 74 3.59 1.28 -12.75
N SER A 75 4.13 1.10 -13.97
CA SER A 75 3.98 -0.14 -14.76
C SER A 75 4.61 -1.36 -14.11
N SER A 76 5.45 -1.20 -13.09
CA SER A 76 5.99 -2.31 -12.28
C SER A 76 4.89 -3.14 -11.61
N LEU A 77 3.69 -2.56 -11.41
CA LEU A 77 2.53 -3.22 -10.83
C LEU A 77 1.77 -4.13 -11.82
N ASN A 78 2.01 -4.02 -13.13
CA ASN A 78 1.35 -4.87 -14.13
C ASN A 78 1.57 -6.36 -13.86
N LYS A 79 2.75 -6.73 -13.33
CA LYS A 79 3.09 -8.11 -12.95
C LYS A 79 2.20 -8.67 -11.81
N LEU A 80 1.50 -7.81 -11.08
CA LEU A 80 0.64 -8.15 -9.95
C LEU A 80 -0.86 -8.10 -10.29
N GLN A 81 -1.23 -7.58 -11.46
CA GLN A 81 -2.63 -7.39 -11.86
C GLN A 81 -3.40 -8.72 -11.89
N ASP A 82 -2.88 -9.74 -12.60
CA ASP A 82 -3.53 -11.07 -12.67
C ASP A 82 -3.73 -11.70 -11.28
N LEU A 83 -2.75 -11.51 -10.38
CA LEU A 83 -2.86 -11.98 -9.01
C LEU A 83 -4.02 -11.27 -8.28
N HIS A 84 -4.12 -9.95 -8.37
CA HIS A 84 -5.15 -9.19 -7.65
C HIS A 84 -6.54 -9.41 -8.24
N THR A 85 -6.70 -9.30 -9.56
CA THR A 85 -8.01 -9.37 -10.23
C THR A 85 -8.52 -10.80 -10.36
N ASN A 86 -7.71 -11.74 -10.85
CA ASN A 86 -8.21 -13.08 -11.22
C ASN A 86 -8.06 -14.11 -10.11
N LYS A 87 -6.94 -14.07 -9.37
CA LYS A 87 -6.65 -15.08 -8.33
C LYS A 87 -7.22 -14.70 -6.96
N LEU A 88 -6.97 -13.47 -6.52
CA LEU A 88 -7.43 -12.97 -5.22
C LEU A 88 -8.82 -12.33 -5.30
N LYS A 89 -9.28 -11.94 -6.50
CA LYS A 89 -10.59 -11.29 -6.74
C LYS A 89 -10.78 -10.02 -5.91
N VAL A 90 -9.69 -9.27 -5.73
CA VAL A 90 -9.68 -7.95 -5.11
C VAL A 90 -10.20 -6.94 -6.13
N ASN A 91 -11.01 -5.99 -5.67
CA ASN A 91 -11.58 -4.94 -6.50
C ASN A 91 -11.17 -3.56 -5.97
N ALA A 92 -11.59 -2.49 -6.64
CA ALA A 92 -11.23 -1.13 -6.25
C ALA A 92 -11.73 -0.76 -4.85
N ASP A 93 -12.87 -1.28 -4.40
CA ASP A 93 -13.41 -0.97 -3.07
C ASP A 93 -12.58 -1.63 -1.97
N HIS A 94 -12.16 -2.88 -2.16
CA HIS A 94 -11.21 -3.53 -1.25
C HIS A 94 -9.87 -2.78 -1.18
N MET A 95 -9.36 -2.27 -2.31
CA MET A 95 -8.10 -1.51 -2.36
C MET A 95 -8.21 -0.14 -1.66
N LYS A 96 -9.37 0.52 -1.70
CA LYS A 96 -9.58 1.80 -0.98
C LYS A 96 -9.36 1.64 0.53
N LEU A 97 -9.76 0.50 1.11
CA LEU A 97 -9.61 0.25 2.55
C LEU A 97 -8.14 0.25 2.97
N ILE A 98 -7.29 -0.50 2.25
CA ILE A 98 -5.86 -0.53 2.55
C ILE A 98 -5.18 0.81 2.23
N ASN A 99 -5.62 1.52 1.18
CA ASN A 99 -5.08 2.84 0.85
C ASN A 99 -5.28 3.84 2.01
N VAL A 100 -6.46 3.88 2.62
CA VAL A 100 -6.72 4.73 3.79
C VAL A 100 -5.77 4.38 4.94
N CYS A 101 -5.59 3.10 5.26
CA CYS A 101 -4.67 2.67 6.32
C CYS A 101 -3.21 3.04 6.01
N ILE A 102 -2.77 2.95 4.75
CA ILE A 102 -1.43 3.40 4.33
C ILE A 102 -1.28 4.89 4.60
N LEU A 103 -2.24 5.72 4.15
CA LEU A 103 -2.20 7.17 4.33
C LEU A 103 -2.13 7.56 5.81
N GLU A 104 -2.93 6.92 6.67
CA GLU A 104 -2.92 7.16 8.11
C GLU A 104 -1.57 6.81 8.76
N VAL A 105 -1.01 5.64 8.42
CA VAL A 105 0.31 5.23 8.93
C VAL A 105 1.37 6.23 8.50
N LEU A 106 1.42 6.57 7.21
CA LEU A 106 2.42 7.52 6.69
C LEU A 106 2.26 8.91 7.30
N ALA A 107 1.04 9.42 7.46
CA ALA A 107 0.78 10.70 8.11
C ALA A 107 1.23 10.71 9.58
N SER A 108 1.01 9.61 10.30
CA SER A 108 1.37 9.51 11.72
C SER A 108 2.88 9.42 11.98
N HIS A 109 3.62 8.77 11.09
CA HIS A 109 5.08 8.60 11.22
C HIS A 109 5.89 9.72 10.57
N PHE A 110 5.32 10.43 9.59
CA PHE A 110 6.01 11.48 8.83
C PHE A 110 5.24 12.81 8.76
N PRO A 111 4.75 13.37 9.89
CA PRO A 111 3.85 14.53 9.87
C PRO A 111 4.45 15.81 9.25
N GLY A 112 5.78 15.92 9.17
CA GLY A 112 6.46 17.07 8.55
C GLY A 112 6.72 16.92 7.04
N ASP A 113 6.72 15.69 6.52
CA ASP A 113 7.14 15.39 5.14
C ASP A 113 6.00 14.82 4.30
N PHE A 114 4.89 14.43 4.93
CA PHE A 114 3.79 13.75 4.26
C PHE A 114 2.94 14.69 3.41
N ASN A 115 3.06 14.57 2.09
CA ASN A 115 2.15 15.21 1.15
C ASN A 115 0.95 14.29 0.87
N GLN A 116 -0.15 14.50 1.60
CA GLN A 116 -1.34 13.68 1.52
C GLN A 116 -1.94 13.61 0.10
N ALA A 117 -2.08 14.75 -0.58
CA ALA A 117 -2.68 14.79 -1.92
C ALA A 117 -1.86 13.99 -2.95
N ALA A 118 -0.53 14.09 -2.90
CA ALA A 118 0.35 13.34 -3.80
C ALA A 118 0.25 11.82 -3.56
N TRP A 119 0.22 11.39 -2.29
CA TRP A 119 0.09 9.97 -1.93
C TRP A 119 -1.29 9.40 -2.23
N GLU A 120 -2.37 10.14 -1.98
CA GLU A 120 -3.74 9.75 -2.34
C GLU A 120 -3.86 9.50 -3.85
N LYS A 121 -3.33 10.42 -4.65
CA LYS A 121 -3.33 10.28 -6.11
C LYS A 121 -2.46 9.12 -6.57
N PHE A 122 -1.29 8.93 -5.98
CA PHE A 122 -0.40 7.81 -6.29
C PHE A 122 -1.04 6.45 -6.00
N LEU A 123 -1.67 6.29 -4.83
CA LEU A 123 -2.38 5.06 -4.47
C LEU A 123 -3.61 4.82 -5.35
N THR A 124 -4.27 5.89 -5.82
CA THR A 124 -5.37 5.80 -6.78
C THR A 124 -4.90 5.27 -8.14
N GLU A 125 -3.80 5.82 -8.68
CA GLU A 125 -3.21 5.35 -9.94
C GLU A 125 -2.68 3.91 -9.80
N ALA A 126 -2.04 3.56 -8.67
CA ALA A 126 -1.60 2.20 -8.37
C ALA A 126 -2.78 1.21 -8.30
N THR A 127 -3.88 1.60 -7.66
CA THR A 127 -5.12 0.82 -7.63
C THR A 127 -5.65 0.58 -9.04
N GLY A 128 -5.70 1.63 -9.86
CA GLY A 128 -6.13 1.53 -11.26
C GLY A 128 -5.34 0.49 -12.06
N ILE A 129 -4.05 0.33 -11.80
CA ILE A 129 -3.24 -0.72 -12.43
C ILE A 129 -3.53 -2.10 -11.83
N LEU A 130 -3.59 -2.22 -10.51
CA LEU A 130 -3.75 -3.51 -9.84
C LEU A 130 -5.10 -4.18 -10.11
N VAL A 131 -6.17 -3.40 -10.28
CA VAL A 131 -7.54 -3.90 -10.45
C VAL A 131 -8.20 -3.44 -11.74
N SER A 132 -7.43 -2.96 -12.72
CA SER A 132 -7.97 -2.75 -14.07
C SER A 132 -8.32 -4.10 -14.70
N SER A 133 -9.51 -4.14 -15.29
CA SER A 133 -10.04 -5.23 -16.11
C SER A 133 -9.86 -4.91 -17.59
#